data_AF-A0A534S0T9-F1
#
_entry.id   AF-A0A534S0T9-F1
#
_cell.length_a   1.000
_cell.length_b   1.000
_cell.length_c   1.000
_cell.angle_alpha   90.00
_cell.angle_beta   90.00
_cell.angle_gamma   90.00
#
_symmetry.space_group_name_H-M   'P 1'
#
loop_
_entity.id
_entity.type
_entity.pdbx_description
1 polymer ?
#
loop_
_entity_poly.entity_id
_entity_poly.type
_entity_poly.pdbx_seq_one_letter_code
_entity_poly.pdbx_strand_id
1 'polypeptide(L)'
;MFQSVNDVITGFGTQKYICNKNIATVVYLGTTLQKPILVEGPAGVGKTELGKVLADALGMELIRLQCYEGLDEAKALYEWEYAKQLLYTQILKEKIGEILQGSQTLQEAVDCVANQDGVFFSDRFLLPRPLLRALLSEKRCVLLIDEVDKSDAEFE
;
A
#
# COMPACT_ATOMS: atom_id res chain seq x y z
N MET A 1 -3.91 -12.28 17.07
CA MET A 1 -5.32 -12.22 16.58
C MET A 1 -6.23 -12.41 17.78
N PHE A 2 -7.45 -11.86 17.73
CA PHE A 2 -8.44 -11.99 18.80
C PHE A 2 -8.92 -13.44 18.93
N GLN A 3 -9.14 -13.93 20.15
CA GLN A 3 -9.63 -15.29 20.40
C GLN A 3 -11.14 -15.32 20.69
N SER A 4 -11.72 -14.17 21.07
CA SER A 4 -13.15 -14.04 21.33
C SER A 4 -13.67 -12.63 21.02
N VAL A 5 -15.00 -12.50 20.98
CA VAL A 5 -15.68 -11.19 20.89
C VAL A 5 -15.35 -10.30 22.10
N ASN A 6 -15.20 -10.89 23.29
CA ASN A 6 -14.84 -10.14 24.49
C ASN A 6 -13.41 -9.59 24.41
N ASP A 7 -12.48 -10.32 23.79
CA ASP A 7 -11.10 -9.86 23.60
C ASP A 7 -11.06 -8.61 22.73
N VAL A 8 -11.92 -8.52 21.71
CA VAL A 8 -12.05 -7.32 20.88
C VAL A 8 -12.54 -6.14 21.73
N ILE A 9 -13.56 -6.35 22.56
CA ILE A 9 -14.10 -5.29 23.44
C ILE A 9 -13.01 -4.79 24.40
N THR A 10 -12.29 -5.70 25.06
CA THR A 10 -11.22 -5.34 26.00
C THR A 10 -10.02 -4.70 25.28
N GLY A 11 -9.63 -5.21 24.12
CA GLY A 11 -8.54 -4.65 23.32
C GLY A 11 -8.86 -3.23 22.85
N PHE A 12 -10.08 -3.01 22.35
CA PHE A 12 -10.54 -1.69 21.91
C PHE A 12 -10.71 -0.72 23.10
N GLY A 13 -11.20 -1.21 24.23
CA GLY A 13 -11.28 -0.43 25.47
C GLY A 13 -9.92 0.08 25.94
N THR A 14 -8.86 -0.71 25.77
CA THR A 14 -7.47 -0.30 26.06
C THR A 14 -7.03 0.85 25.16
N GLN A 15 -7.51 0.89 23.92
CA GLN A 15 -7.31 1.98 22.96
C GLN A 15 -8.33 3.12 23.10
N LYS A 16 -9.06 3.17 24.23
CA LYS A 16 -10.08 4.19 24.54
C LYS A 16 -11.25 4.25 23.55
N TYR A 17 -11.56 3.12 22.90
CA TYR A 17 -12.71 3.00 22.00
C TYR A 17 -13.86 2.23 22.66
N ILE A 18 -15.06 2.81 22.65
CA ILE A 18 -16.25 2.19 23.21
C ILE A 18 -16.86 1.24 22.17
N CYS A 19 -16.51 -0.03 22.27
CA CYS A 19 -16.98 -1.06 21.35
C CYS A 19 -18.23 -1.76 21.89
N ASN A 20 -19.32 -1.74 21.14
CA ASN A 20 -20.50 -2.56 21.46
C ASN A 20 -20.30 -4.01 20.96
N LYS A 21 -21.15 -4.93 21.42
CA LYS A 21 -21.05 -6.34 21.05
C LYS A 21 -21.19 -6.60 19.54
N ASN A 22 -21.98 -5.79 18.83
CA ASN A 22 -22.18 -5.95 17.38
C ASN A 22 -20.91 -5.61 16.61
N ILE A 23 -20.28 -4.47 16.89
CA ILE A 23 -18.99 -4.07 16.28
C ILE A 23 -17.93 -5.11 16.62
N ALA A 24 -17.83 -5.53 17.88
CA ALA A 24 -16.86 -6.53 18.30
C ALA A 24 -17.04 -7.87 17.57
N THR A 25 -18.29 -8.29 17.33
CA THR A 25 -18.59 -9.53 16.60
C THR A 25 -18.17 -9.43 15.15
N VAL A 26 -18.49 -8.33 14.47
CA VAL A 26 -18.10 -8.10 13.07
C VAL A 26 -16.58 -8.06 12.93
N VAL A 27 -15.88 -7.35 13.82
CA VAL A 27 -14.41 -7.30 13.83
C VAL A 27 -13.81 -8.68 14.08
N TYR A 28 -14.32 -9.42 15.06
CA TYR A 28 -13.87 -10.78 15.37
C TYR A 28 -14.03 -11.71 14.15
N LEU A 29 -15.20 -11.70 13.51
CA LEU A 29 -15.45 -12.53 12.34
C LEU A 29 -14.62 -12.09 11.12
N GLY A 30 -14.55 -10.80 10.84
CA GLY A 30 -13.78 -10.27 9.70
C GLY A 30 -12.29 -10.59 9.81
N THR A 31 -11.72 -10.44 11.01
CA THR A 31 -10.30 -10.80 11.28
C THR A 31 -10.07 -12.31 11.22
N THR A 32 -10.99 -13.12 11.74
CA THR A 32 -10.87 -14.59 11.73
C THR A 32 -11.04 -15.18 10.33
N LEU A 33 -12.00 -14.66 9.55
CA LEU A 33 -12.29 -15.12 8.19
C LEU A 33 -11.41 -14.46 7.13
N GLN A 34 -10.58 -13.49 7.52
CA GLN A 34 -9.78 -12.66 6.62
C GLN A 34 -10.62 -12.02 5.52
N LYS A 35 -11.79 -11.49 5.90
CA LYS A 35 -12.70 -10.78 4.99
C LYS A 35 -12.66 -9.28 5.27
N PRO A 36 -12.76 -8.43 4.23
CA PRO A 36 -12.86 -6.99 4.42
C PRO A 36 -14.13 -6.63 5.17
N ILE A 37 -14.07 -5.55 5.94
CA ILE A 37 -15.20 -5.02 6.72
C ILE A 37 -15.60 -3.69 6.10
N LEU A 38 -16.85 -3.60 5.65
CA LEU A 38 -17.47 -2.33 5.26
C LEU A 38 -18.16 -1.72 6.47
N VAL A 39 -17.92 -0.44 6.72
CA VAL A 39 -18.45 0.28 7.88
C VAL A 39 -19.32 1.43 7.40
N GLU A 40 -20.62 1.31 7.63
CA GLU A 40 -21.60 2.33 7.29
C GLU A 40 -22.13 3.05 8.54
N GLY A 41 -22.49 4.31 8.38
CA GLY A 41 -23.08 5.12 9.45
C GLY A 41 -22.95 6.62 9.20
N PRO A 42 -23.59 7.46 10.03
CA PRO A 42 -23.51 8.91 9.88
C PRO A 42 -22.09 9.45 10.09
N ALA A 43 -21.87 10.72 9.77
CA ALA A 43 -20.60 11.38 10.06
C ALA A 43 -20.38 11.46 11.60
N GLY A 44 -19.14 11.30 12.04
CA GLY A 44 -18.77 11.47 13.45
C GLY A 44 -18.98 10.25 14.38
N VAL A 45 -19.46 9.11 13.88
CA VAL A 45 -19.66 7.89 14.72
C VAL A 45 -18.39 7.05 14.92
N GLY A 46 -17.22 7.56 14.53
CA GLY A 46 -15.94 6.88 14.72
C GLY A 46 -15.61 5.79 13.69
N LYS A 47 -16.11 5.90 12.45
CA LYS A 47 -15.82 4.96 11.34
C LYS A 47 -14.32 4.87 11.05
N THR A 48 -13.68 6.01 10.83
CA THR A 48 -12.23 6.11 10.64
C THR A 48 -11.46 5.62 11.87
N GLU A 49 -11.98 5.92 13.06
CA GLU A 49 -11.30 5.57 14.32
C GLU A 49 -11.30 4.07 14.58
N LEU A 50 -12.32 3.35 14.11
CA LEU A 50 -12.37 1.89 14.19
C LEU A 50 -11.16 1.25 13.51
N GLY A 51 -10.75 1.74 12.34
CA GLY A 51 -9.58 1.23 11.61
C GLY A 51 -8.27 1.46 12.36
N LYS A 52 -8.11 2.65 12.96
CA LYS A 52 -6.92 2.98 13.78
C LYS A 52 -6.83 2.10 15.02
N VAL A 53 -7.94 2.00 15.76
CA VAL A 53 -8.04 1.19 16.97
C VAL A 53 -7.78 -0.28 16.68
N LEU A 54 -8.27 -0.78 15.54
CA LEU A 54 -8.00 -2.16 15.11
C LEU A 54 -6.51 -2.39 14.87
N ALA A 55 -5.83 -1.47 14.19
CA ALA A 55 -4.40 -1.55 13.94
C ALA A 55 -3.61 -1.53 15.26
N ASP A 56 -3.93 -0.58 16.16
CA ASP A 56 -3.27 -0.43 17.45
C ASP A 56 -3.52 -1.63 18.38
N ALA A 57 -4.74 -2.15 18.42
CA ALA A 57 -5.10 -3.33 19.22
C ALA A 57 -4.41 -4.62 18.73
N LEU A 58 -4.10 -4.71 17.44
CA LEU A 58 -3.39 -5.84 16.84
C LEU A 58 -1.87 -5.62 16.72
N GLY A 59 -1.37 -4.43 17.05
CA GLY A 59 0.02 -4.04 16.84
C GLY A 59 0.45 -4.08 15.37
N MET A 60 -0.48 -3.78 14.46
CA MET A 60 -0.26 -3.80 13.02
C MET A 60 -0.03 -2.38 12.49
N GLU A 61 0.71 -2.28 11.39
CA GLU A 61 0.86 -1.01 10.67
C GLU A 61 -0.49 -0.60 10.07
N LEU A 62 -0.90 0.65 10.30
CA LEU A 62 -2.04 1.25 9.63
C LEU A 62 -1.59 1.93 8.33
N ILE A 63 -2.13 1.47 7.21
CA ILE A 63 -1.97 2.13 5.92
C ILE A 63 -3.32 2.73 5.56
N ARG A 64 -3.36 4.05 5.33
CA ARG A 64 -4.60 4.76 5.02
C ARG A 64 -4.62 5.22 3.58
N LEU A 65 -5.65 4.82 2.84
CA LEU A 65 -6.05 5.41 1.57
C LEU A 65 -7.22 6.35 1.86
N GLN A 66 -7.00 7.64 1.64
CA GLN A 66 -8.07 8.64 1.72
C GLN A 66 -8.69 8.81 0.33
N CYS A 67 -9.97 8.52 0.21
CA CYS A 67 -10.74 8.80 -1.00
C CYS A 67 -11.29 10.24 -0.96
N TYR A 68 -11.28 10.88 -2.13
CA TYR A 68 -11.76 12.23 -2.37
C TYR A 68 -11.98 12.40 -3.89
N GLU A 69 -12.69 13.44 -4.28
CA GLU A 69 -12.98 13.77 -5.69
C GLU A 69 -11.67 14.08 -6.45
N GLY A 70 -11.45 13.42 -7.59
CA GLY A 70 -10.17 13.49 -8.31
C GLY A 70 -9.02 12.67 -7.71
N LEU A 71 -9.30 11.65 -6.89
CA LEU A 71 -8.34 10.59 -6.59
C LEU A 71 -8.05 9.81 -7.89
N ASP A 72 -6.77 9.75 -8.27
CA ASP A 72 -6.31 9.02 -9.45
C ASP A 72 -5.56 7.72 -9.07
N GLU A 73 -5.37 6.84 -10.04
CA GLU A 73 -4.60 5.60 -9.88
C GLU A 73 -3.17 5.86 -9.38
N ALA A 74 -2.54 6.94 -9.85
CA ALA A 74 -1.17 7.29 -9.50
C ALA A 74 -0.99 7.63 -8.02
N LYS A 75 -2.03 8.14 -7.35
CA LYS A 75 -2.04 8.43 -5.91
C LYS A 75 -2.53 7.28 -5.05
N ALA A 76 -3.28 6.34 -5.62
CA ALA A 76 -3.80 5.18 -4.91
C ALA A 76 -2.84 3.96 -4.98
N LEU A 77 -2.34 3.64 -6.17
CA LEU A 77 -1.52 2.47 -6.48
C LEU A 77 -0.02 2.79 -6.37
N TYR A 78 0.53 3.53 -7.33
CA TYR A 78 1.94 3.90 -7.36
C TYR A 78 2.21 5.04 -8.33
N GLU A 79 3.32 5.76 -8.12
CA GLU A 79 3.84 6.73 -9.08
C GLU A 79 5.19 6.25 -9.61
N TRP A 80 5.47 6.50 -10.89
CA TRP A 80 6.77 6.26 -11.47
C TRP A 80 7.72 7.43 -11.16
N GLU A 81 8.86 7.13 -10.52
CA GLU A 81 9.86 8.13 -10.17
C GLU A 81 10.80 8.41 -11.35
N TYR A 82 10.28 9.14 -12.34
CA TYR A 82 10.98 9.45 -13.59
C TYR A 82 12.34 10.13 -13.38
N ALA A 83 12.46 11.01 -12.38
CA ALA A 83 13.73 11.69 -12.07
C ALA A 83 14.84 10.69 -11.71
N LYS A 84 14.49 9.66 -10.93
CA LYS A 84 15.42 8.58 -10.56
C LYS A 84 15.76 7.72 -11.77
N GLN A 85 14.79 7.42 -12.63
CA GLN A 85 15.01 6.68 -13.88
C GLN A 85 15.95 7.44 -14.84
N LEU A 86 15.78 8.76 -14.97
CA LEU A 86 16.64 9.64 -15.76
C LEU A 86 18.06 9.67 -15.21
N LEU A 87 18.24 9.84 -13.91
CA LEU A 87 19.55 9.79 -13.26
C LEU A 87 20.23 8.43 -13.48
N TYR A 88 19.46 7.34 -13.32
CA TYR A 88 19.97 5.99 -13.55
C TYR A 88 20.40 5.79 -15.00
N THR A 89 19.63 6.31 -15.96
CA THR A 89 19.95 6.27 -17.39
C THR A 89 21.20 7.09 -17.71
N GLN A 90 21.42 8.23 -17.05
CA GLN A 90 22.64 9.03 -17.20
C GLN A 90 23.87 8.30 -16.67
N ILE A 91 23.80 7.73 -15.46
CA ILE A 91 24.88 6.92 -14.87
C ILE A 91 25.17 5.71 -15.74
N LEU A 92 24.14 5.04 -16.26
CA LEU A 92 24.28 3.93 -17.20
C LEU A 92 24.95 4.37 -18.48
N LYS A 93 24.58 5.51 -19.06
CA LYS A 93 25.21 6.03 -20.27
C LYS A 93 26.71 6.29 -20.07
N GLU A 94 27.09 6.84 -18.91
CA GLU A 94 28.50 7.03 -18.55
C GLU A 94 29.23 5.69 -18.36
N LYS A 95 28.64 4.74 -17.62
CA LYS A 95 29.17 3.40 -17.37
C LYS A 95 29.28 2.53 -18.63
N ILE A 96 28.27 2.58 -19.50
CA ILE A 96 28.28 1.94 -20.82
C ILE A 96 29.39 2.57 -21.66
N GLY A 97 29.58 3.89 -21.60
CA GLY A 97 30.72 4.56 -22.22
C GLY A 97 32.09 4.01 -21.78
N GLU A 98 32.24 3.60 -20.51
CA GLU A 98 33.45 2.94 -19.98
C GLU A 98 33.54 1.46 -20.42
N ILE A 99 32.44 0.71 -20.38
CA ILE A 99 32.39 -0.72 -20.73
C ILE A 99 32.60 -0.95 -22.24
N LEU A 100 32.05 -0.06 -23.07
CA LEU A 100 32.15 -0.13 -24.53
C LEU A 100 33.53 0.22 -25.07
N GLN A 101 34.45 0.72 -24.24
CA GLN A 101 35.86 0.89 -24.68
C GLN A 101 36.51 -0.46 -25.05
N GLY A 102 35.94 -1.59 -24.62
CA GLY A 102 36.38 -2.94 -24.99
C GLY A 102 35.51 -3.70 -26.00
N SER A 103 34.32 -3.21 -26.36
CA SER A 103 33.40 -3.92 -27.26
C SER A 103 33.59 -3.46 -28.70
N GLN A 104 33.80 -4.39 -29.64
CA GLN A 104 34.14 -4.03 -31.02
C GLN A 104 32.90 -3.84 -31.90
N THR A 105 31.71 -4.25 -31.44
CA THR A 105 30.47 -4.17 -32.22
C THR A 105 29.28 -3.69 -31.39
N LEU A 106 28.34 -3.01 -32.07
CA LEU A 106 27.09 -2.51 -31.48
C LEU A 106 26.19 -3.65 -30.95
N GLN A 107 26.35 -4.87 -31.45
CA GLN A 107 25.58 -6.04 -31.02
C GLN A 107 26.01 -6.54 -29.64
N GLU A 108 27.32 -6.69 -29.38
CA GLU A 108 27.84 -7.06 -28.07
C GLU A 108 27.48 -6.02 -26.99
N ALA A 109 27.48 -4.75 -27.36
CA ALA A 109 27.04 -3.64 -26.52
C ALA A 109 25.59 -3.79 -26.06
N VAL A 110 24.70 -4.11 -27.00
CA VAL A 110 23.27 -4.25 -26.76
C VAL A 110 22.99 -5.51 -25.93
N ASP A 111 23.66 -6.64 -26.22
CA ASP A 111 23.50 -7.89 -25.46
C ASP A 111 23.97 -7.77 -24.00
N CYS A 112 25.03 -7.01 -23.75
CA CYS A 112 25.53 -6.75 -22.41
C CYS A 112 24.56 -5.89 -21.57
N VAL A 113 23.87 -4.95 -22.22
CA VAL A 113 22.84 -4.10 -21.59
C VAL A 113 21.51 -4.86 -21.42
N ALA A 114 21.11 -5.67 -22.40
CA ALA A 114 19.89 -6.50 -22.33
C ALA A 114 19.98 -7.57 -21.23
N ASN A 115 21.17 -8.14 -20.98
CA ASN A 115 21.39 -8.99 -19.81
C ASN A 115 21.19 -8.26 -18.46
N GLN A 116 21.02 -6.94 -18.48
CA GLN A 116 20.66 -6.12 -17.33
C GLN A 116 19.21 -5.61 -17.37
N ASP A 117 18.28 -6.23 -18.12
CA ASP A 117 16.89 -5.79 -18.29
C ASP A 117 16.15 -5.36 -16.99
N GLY A 118 16.50 -5.95 -15.85
CA GLY A 118 16.01 -5.54 -14.51
C GLY A 118 16.44 -4.13 -14.06
N VAL A 119 17.24 -3.42 -14.86
CA VAL A 119 17.77 -2.09 -14.57
C VAL A 119 16.84 -0.97 -15.03
N PHE A 120 16.04 -1.17 -16.09
CA PHE A 120 15.20 -0.09 -16.65
C PHE A 120 13.73 -0.16 -16.21
N PHE A 121 13.21 -1.36 -15.94
CA PHE A 121 11.83 -1.59 -15.53
C PHE A 121 11.80 -2.47 -14.29
N SER A 122 12.21 -1.89 -13.16
CA SER A 122 12.10 -2.55 -11.85
C SER A 122 11.27 -1.73 -10.89
N ASP A 123 10.73 -2.42 -9.90
CA ASP A 123 10.03 -1.86 -8.75
C ASP A 123 10.85 -0.78 -8.01
N ARG A 124 12.16 -0.67 -8.31
CA ARG A 124 13.06 0.36 -7.78
C ARG A 124 12.69 1.78 -8.24
N PHE A 125 11.92 1.93 -9.30
CA PHE A 125 11.41 3.23 -9.77
C PHE A 125 9.92 3.42 -9.45
N LEU A 126 9.28 2.45 -8.79
CA LEU A 126 7.93 2.59 -8.31
C LEU A 126 7.96 3.23 -6.93
N LEU A 127 7.26 4.34 -6.78
CA LEU A 127 6.94 4.93 -5.49
C LEU A 127 5.61 4.32 -5.03
N PRO A 128 5.62 3.35 -4.10
CA PRO A 128 4.40 2.69 -3.67
C PRO A 128 3.50 3.67 -2.91
N ARG A 129 2.24 3.75 -3.34
CA ARG A 129 1.16 4.49 -2.67
C ARG A 129 0.38 3.53 -1.76
N PRO A 130 -0.66 3.98 -1.01
CA PRO A 130 -1.28 3.17 0.04
C PRO A 130 -1.68 1.75 -0.38
N LEU A 131 -2.25 1.55 -1.58
CA LEU A 131 -2.64 0.21 -2.02
C LEU A 131 -1.44 -0.69 -2.30
N LEU A 132 -0.48 -0.23 -3.12
CA LEU A 132 0.70 -1.04 -3.43
C LEU A 132 1.55 -1.29 -2.18
N ARG A 133 1.67 -0.29 -1.29
CA ARG A 133 2.37 -0.45 -0.01
C ARG A 133 1.74 -1.52 0.87
N ALA A 134 0.40 -1.59 0.91
CA ALA A 134 -0.29 -2.63 1.67
C ALA A 134 -0.10 -4.02 1.07
N LEU A 135 -0.15 -4.13 -0.27
CA LEU A 135 0.05 -5.38 -1.00
C LEU A 135 1.48 -5.92 -0.90
N LEU A 136 2.48 -5.04 -0.93
CA LEU A 136 3.91 -5.40 -0.85
C LEU A 136 4.43 -5.52 0.59
N SER A 137 3.59 -5.27 1.61
CA SER A 137 4.05 -5.33 2.99
C SER A 137 4.42 -6.76 3.40
N GLU A 138 5.65 -6.95 3.89
CA GLU A 138 6.12 -8.23 4.40
C GLU A 138 5.37 -8.67 5.67
N LYS A 139 4.78 -7.71 6.38
CA LYS A 139 4.03 -7.92 7.62
C LYS A 139 2.55 -7.68 7.38
N ARG A 140 1.69 -8.36 8.15
CA ARG A 140 0.26 -8.05 8.15
C ARG A 140 0.04 -6.61 8.59
N CYS A 141 -0.70 -5.87 7.78
CA CYS A 141 -1.10 -4.49 8.03
C CYS A 141 -2.62 -4.37 8.01
N VAL A 142 -3.12 -3.25 8.52
CA VAL A 142 -4.51 -2.83 8.37
C VAL A 142 -4.55 -1.76 7.28
N LEU A 143 -5.20 -2.08 6.15
CA LEU A 143 -5.50 -1.11 5.11
C LEU A 143 -6.87 -0.48 5.40
N LEU A 144 -6.88 0.82 5.70
CA LEU A 144 -8.09 1.61 5.85
C LEU A 144 -8.35 2.40 4.57
N ILE A 145 -9.43 2.06 3.88
CA ILE A 145 -9.98 2.85 2.77
C ILE A 145 -11.05 3.75 3.36
N ASP A 146 -10.77 5.04 3.43
CA ASP A 146 -11.62 6.03 4.10
C ASP A 146 -12.34 6.93 3.09
N GLU A 147 -13.57 7.31 3.40
CA GLU A 147 -14.45 8.12 2.53
C GLU A 147 -14.60 7.55 1.10
N VAL A 148 -14.69 6.22 0.96
CA VAL A 148 -14.85 5.53 -0.33
C VAL A 148 -16.06 6.01 -1.15
N ASP A 149 -17.05 6.60 -0.48
CA ASP A 149 -18.22 7.24 -1.09
C ASP A 149 -17.90 8.54 -1.85
N LYS A 150 -16.70 9.11 -1.67
CA LYS A 150 -16.25 10.36 -2.30
C LYS A 150 -15.31 10.18 -3.49
N SER A 151 -14.93 8.95 -3.85
CA SER A 151 -14.18 8.72 -5.09
C SER A 151 -15.11 8.76 -6.30
N ASP A 152 -14.65 9.35 -7.40
CA ASP A 152 -15.38 9.36 -8.67
C ASP A 152 -15.55 7.94 -9.24
N ALA A 153 -16.56 7.75 -10.08
CA ALA A 153 -16.90 6.46 -10.70
C ALA A 153 -15.80 5.86 -11.61
N GLU A 154 -14.74 6.63 -11.92
CA GLU A 154 -13.54 6.09 -12.60
C GLU A 154 -12.74 5.08 -11.73
N PHE A 155 -13.21 4.82 -10.50
CA PHE A 155 -12.71 3.79 -9.58
C PHE A 155 -13.60 2.53 -9.44
N GLU A 156 -14.69 2.39 -10.23
CA GLU A 156 -15.51 1.15 -10.28
C GLU A 156 -14.97 0.08 -11.24
#